data_AF-A0A235IFF5-F1
#
_entry.id   AF-A0A235IFF5-F1
#
_cell.length_a   1.000
_cell.length_b   1.000
_cell.length_c   1.000
_cell.angle_alpha   90.00
_cell.angle_beta   90.00
_cell.angle_gamma   90.00
#
_symmetry.space_group_name_H-M   'P 1'
#
loop_
_entity.id
_entity.type
_entity.pdbx_description
1 polymer ?
#
loop_
_entity_poly.entity_id
_entity_poly.type
_entity_poly.pdbx_seq_one_letter_code
_entity_poly.pdbx_strand_id
1 'polypeptide(L)'
;MRNFTVKSLITLLITSSALLLTPMKSDAQVNMTRLAQVAKSCQEDMFSSNYYKRMGFDTNSINQYLRNSYNQERAITDCISSRYHYSLVMTKYAWLDSTGEILPGYPGSVLVGSLANYFEGIYHTTSILDCIANQNLSSEKCPLVATFIANGTAFRGEWFYHYTVNVCPSCVVAHDELLGSKKEIFKAFVQWFLTLEKTQRRELISLLGDGDEASKLRLAIISESKAAVKKYWEVRQDIQEQEQERRRQEILGN
;
A
#
# COMPACT_ATOMS: atom_id res chain seq x y z
N MET A 1 26.16 -11.04 -38.91
CA MET A 1 25.93 -9.76 -38.20
C MET A 1 24.48 -9.34 -38.35
N ARG A 2 23.69 -9.37 -37.27
CA ARG A 2 22.63 -8.39 -36.95
C ARG A 2 22.02 -8.74 -35.57
N ASN A 3 22.85 -8.59 -34.53
CA ASN A 3 22.42 -8.54 -33.13
C ASN A 3 21.97 -7.11 -32.79
N PHE A 4 20.96 -6.59 -33.49
CA PHE A 4 20.54 -5.20 -33.35
C PHE A 4 19.04 -5.03 -33.60
N THR A 5 18.20 -5.71 -32.82
CA THR A 5 16.75 -5.46 -32.86
C THR A 5 16.03 -5.60 -31.51
N VAL A 6 16.71 -6.03 -30.44
CA VAL A 6 16.08 -6.15 -29.11
C VAL A 6 16.30 -4.90 -28.23
N LYS A 7 17.34 -4.11 -28.50
CA LYS A 7 17.66 -2.91 -27.69
C LYS A 7 16.79 -1.69 -28.01
N SER A 8 16.12 -1.63 -29.17
CA SER A 8 15.29 -0.47 -29.55
C SER A 8 13.87 -0.49 -28.99
N LEU A 9 13.36 -1.63 -28.50
CA LEU A 9 12.03 -1.70 -27.87
C LEU A 9 11.99 -1.06 -26.48
N ILE A 10 13.11 -1.00 -25.77
CA ILE A 10 13.18 -0.40 -24.43
C ILE A 10 13.28 1.13 -24.52
N THR A 11 13.81 1.67 -25.62
CA THR A 11 13.99 3.13 -25.78
C THR A 11 12.70 3.85 -26.17
N LEU A 12 11.74 3.17 -26.81
CA LEU A 12 10.44 3.76 -27.20
C LEU A 12 9.45 3.90 -26.03
N LEU A 13 9.67 3.22 -24.91
CA LEU A 13 8.89 3.40 -23.68
C LEU A 13 9.33 4.60 -22.84
N ILE A 14 10.47 5.24 -23.18
CA ILE A 14 11.04 6.34 -22.40
C ILE A 14 10.72 7.72 -23.02
N THR A 15 10.33 7.79 -24.30
CA THR A 15 10.08 9.07 -25.00
C THR A 15 8.61 9.46 -25.12
N SER A 16 7.66 8.58 -24.80
CA SER A 16 6.22 8.92 -24.86
C SER A 16 5.69 9.62 -23.60
N SER A 17 6.52 9.82 -22.57
CA SER A 17 6.13 10.45 -21.31
C SER A 17 6.01 11.99 -21.36
N ALA A 18 6.29 12.62 -22.49
CA ALA A 18 6.38 14.08 -22.60
C ALA A 18 5.11 14.79 -23.14
N LEU A 19 4.07 14.06 -23.56
CA LEU A 19 2.88 14.66 -24.20
C LEU A 19 1.63 14.78 -23.31
N LEU A 20 1.71 14.48 -22.01
CA LEU A 20 0.56 14.50 -21.09
C LEU A 20 0.74 15.44 -19.89
N LEU A 21 1.36 16.61 -20.10
CA LEU A 21 1.50 17.66 -19.10
C LEU A 21 0.66 18.90 -19.46
N THR A 22 -0.66 18.77 -19.46
CA THR A 22 -1.56 19.91 -19.27
C THR A 22 -2.34 19.72 -17.97
N PRO A 23 -2.24 20.65 -17.00
CA PRO A 23 -2.99 20.53 -15.76
C PRO A 23 -4.39 21.10 -15.96
N MET A 24 -5.43 20.25 -15.89
CA MET A 24 -6.81 20.70 -15.69
C MET A 24 -7.14 20.59 -14.20
N LYS A 25 -7.64 21.70 -13.64
CA LYS A 25 -7.92 21.90 -12.21
C LYS A 25 -9.16 21.13 -11.72
N SER A 26 -9.09 20.76 -10.44
CA SER A 26 -10.14 20.40 -9.47
C SER A 26 -10.26 18.90 -9.16
N ASP A 27 -10.15 18.60 -7.86
CA ASP A 27 -10.02 17.31 -7.16
C ASP A 27 -8.64 16.65 -7.24
N ALA A 28 -8.15 16.18 -6.07
CA ALA A 28 -6.78 15.72 -5.81
C ALA A 28 -6.13 15.05 -7.03
N GLN A 29 -5.25 15.78 -7.71
CA GLN A 29 -4.67 15.31 -8.95
C GLN A 29 -3.69 14.17 -8.63
N VAL A 30 -4.05 12.96 -9.06
CA VAL A 30 -3.18 11.78 -8.94
C VAL A 30 -1.80 12.11 -9.49
N ASN A 31 -0.78 11.91 -8.65
CA ASN A 31 0.61 12.09 -9.06
C ASN A 31 1.01 10.94 -10.00
N MET A 32 1.07 11.23 -11.29
CA MET A 32 1.34 10.22 -12.32
C MET A 32 2.72 9.57 -12.19
N THR A 33 3.74 10.31 -11.73
CA THR A 33 5.08 9.76 -11.50
C THR A 33 5.06 8.69 -10.42
N ARG A 34 4.41 8.99 -9.30
CA ARG A 34 4.21 8.05 -8.20
C ARG A 34 3.36 6.86 -8.62
N LEU A 35 2.26 7.12 -9.35
CA LEU A 35 1.40 6.06 -9.85
C LEU A 35 2.19 5.09 -10.74
N ALA A 36 3.03 5.60 -11.65
CA ALA A 36 3.85 4.77 -12.52
C ALA A 36 4.86 3.91 -11.72
N GLN A 37 5.52 4.49 -10.72
CA GLN A 37 6.43 3.75 -9.84
C GLN A 37 5.72 2.65 -9.06
N VAL A 38 4.59 2.97 -8.45
CA VAL A 38 3.76 2.02 -7.69
C VAL A 38 3.23 0.91 -8.60
N ALA A 39 2.67 1.27 -9.75
CA ALA A 39 2.11 0.32 -10.71
C ALA A 39 3.17 -0.66 -11.23
N LYS A 40 4.36 -0.16 -11.59
CA LYS A 40 5.48 -0.99 -12.01
C LYS A 40 5.85 -1.99 -10.90
N SER A 41 6.02 -1.49 -9.68
CA SER A 41 6.42 -2.30 -8.53
C SER A 41 5.37 -3.36 -8.18
N CYS A 42 4.07 -3.03 -8.28
CA CYS A 42 2.98 -3.99 -8.09
C CYS A 42 2.93 -5.06 -9.19
N GLN A 43 3.13 -4.68 -10.46
CA GLN A 43 3.17 -5.64 -11.57
C GLN A 43 4.34 -6.62 -11.44
N GLU A 44 5.49 -6.15 -10.93
CA GLU A 44 6.66 -6.98 -10.68
C GLU A 44 6.45 -7.93 -9.49
N ASP A 45 5.90 -7.44 -8.38
CA ASP A 45 5.83 -8.19 -7.13
C ASP A 45 4.61 -9.12 -7.03
N MET A 46 3.41 -8.67 -7.43
CA MET A 46 2.16 -9.42 -7.22
C MET A 46 2.09 -10.74 -7.98
N PHE A 47 2.89 -10.90 -9.03
CA PHE A 47 2.96 -12.14 -9.81
C PHE A 47 4.28 -12.88 -9.63
N SER A 48 5.14 -12.41 -8.71
CA SER A 48 6.44 -13.00 -8.45
C SER A 48 6.36 -14.02 -7.34
N SER A 49 6.62 -15.30 -7.67
CA SER A 49 6.77 -16.34 -6.65
C SER A 49 7.85 -15.99 -5.61
N ASN A 50 8.92 -15.31 -6.01
CA ASN A 50 9.98 -14.86 -5.11
C ASN A 50 9.54 -13.77 -4.13
N TYR A 51 8.56 -12.95 -4.49
CA TYR A 51 7.97 -11.97 -3.57
C TYR A 51 7.31 -12.69 -2.39
N TYR A 52 6.49 -13.70 -2.68
CA TYR A 52 5.78 -14.43 -1.64
C TYR A 52 6.63 -15.45 -0.87
N LYS A 53 7.65 -16.05 -1.51
CA LYS A 53 8.63 -16.88 -0.78
C LYS A 53 9.33 -16.09 0.32
N ARG A 54 9.64 -14.81 0.08
CA ARG A 54 10.25 -13.92 1.08
C ARG A 54 9.35 -13.68 2.29
N MET A 55 8.04 -13.85 2.14
CA MET A 55 7.06 -13.76 3.21
C MET A 55 6.79 -15.12 3.88
N GLY A 56 7.44 -16.20 3.43
CA GLY A 56 7.27 -17.54 3.98
C GLY A 56 5.99 -18.27 3.56
N PHE A 57 5.32 -17.84 2.48
CA PHE A 57 4.18 -18.57 1.92
C PHE A 57 4.62 -19.77 1.08
N ASP A 58 3.80 -20.85 1.09
CA ASP A 58 3.97 -21.96 0.15
C ASP A 58 3.67 -21.50 -1.28
N THR A 59 4.57 -21.79 -2.20
CA THR A 59 4.48 -21.33 -3.59
C THR A 59 3.33 -21.99 -4.36
N ASN A 60 2.92 -23.19 -3.94
CA ASN A 60 1.89 -23.95 -4.63
C ASN A 60 0.49 -23.37 -4.41
N SER A 61 0.20 -22.87 -3.21
CA SER A 61 -1.10 -22.26 -2.88
C SER A 61 -1.30 -20.91 -3.57
N ILE A 62 -0.23 -20.13 -3.73
CA ILE A 62 -0.26 -18.81 -4.38
C ILE A 62 -0.53 -18.92 -5.88
N ASN A 63 0.15 -19.85 -6.55
CA ASN A 63 -0.01 -20.05 -7.99
C ASN A 63 -1.43 -20.49 -8.34
N GLN A 64 -2.09 -21.25 -7.47
CA GLN A 64 -3.48 -21.66 -7.69
C GLN A 64 -4.45 -20.48 -7.57
N TYR A 65 -4.21 -19.57 -6.61
CA TYR A 65 -5.07 -18.42 -6.36
C TYR A 65 -4.92 -17.30 -7.41
N LEU A 66 -3.69 -16.96 -7.79
CA LEU A 66 -3.39 -15.88 -8.74
C LEU A 66 -3.63 -16.27 -10.21
N ARG A 67 -3.97 -17.53 -10.51
CA ARG A 67 -4.24 -17.99 -11.88
C ARG A 67 -5.58 -17.53 -12.45
N ASN A 68 -6.51 -17.09 -11.60
CA ASN A 68 -7.79 -16.53 -12.05
C ASN A 68 -7.61 -15.04 -12.41
N SER A 69 -8.00 -14.63 -13.62
CA SER A 69 -7.89 -13.24 -14.10
C SER A 69 -8.59 -12.23 -13.18
N TYR A 70 -9.74 -12.58 -12.62
CA TYR A 70 -10.44 -11.75 -11.63
C TYR A 70 -9.59 -11.49 -10.39
N ASN A 71 -8.86 -12.52 -9.93
CA ASN A 71 -7.96 -12.38 -8.78
C ASN A 71 -6.70 -11.57 -9.14
N GLN A 72 -6.27 -11.56 -10.40
CA GLN A 72 -5.13 -10.75 -10.86
C GLN A 72 -5.47 -9.26 -10.88
N GLU A 73 -6.61 -8.88 -11.44
CA GLU A 73 -7.05 -7.48 -11.46
C GLU A 73 -7.29 -6.95 -10.04
N ARG A 74 -7.89 -7.77 -9.18
CA ARG A 74 -8.07 -7.44 -7.78
C ARG A 74 -6.74 -7.30 -7.05
N ALA A 75 -5.81 -8.24 -7.21
CA ALA A 75 -4.49 -8.18 -6.57
C ALA A 75 -3.71 -6.92 -6.98
N ILE A 76 -3.74 -6.55 -8.27
CA ILE A 76 -3.11 -5.32 -8.75
C ILE A 76 -3.81 -4.09 -8.18
N THR A 77 -5.14 -4.08 -8.16
CA THR A 77 -5.93 -2.98 -7.57
C THR A 77 -5.58 -2.76 -6.11
N ASP A 78 -5.58 -3.84 -5.31
CA ASP A 78 -5.29 -3.77 -3.88
C ASP A 78 -3.84 -3.36 -3.62
N CYS A 79 -2.90 -3.86 -4.42
CA CYS A 79 -1.50 -3.46 -4.33
C CYS A 79 -1.30 -1.98 -4.66
N ILE A 80 -1.86 -1.49 -5.77
CA ILE A 80 -1.74 -0.08 -6.18
C ILE A 80 -2.36 0.81 -5.12
N SER A 81 -3.57 0.48 -4.67
CA SER A 81 -4.25 1.21 -3.60
C SER A 81 -3.37 1.31 -2.35
N SER A 82 -2.88 0.17 -1.86
CA SER A 82 -2.08 0.11 -0.62
C SER A 82 -0.74 0.83 -0.73
N ARG A 83 0.02 0.60 -1.81
CA ARG A 83 1.34 1.23 -2.00
C ARG A 83 1.24 2.72 -2.32
N TYR A 84 0.22 3.13 -3.08
CA TYR A 84 -0.02 4.55 -3.35
C TYR A 84 -0.45 5.26 -2.06
N HIS A 85 -1.38 4.69 -1.30
CA HIS A 85 -1.75 5.18 0.04
C HIS A 85 -0.52 5.32 0.95
N TYR A 86 0.30 4.28 1.06
CA TYR A 86 1.54 4.32 1.84
C TYR A 86 2.45 5.46 1.40
N SER A 87 2.66 5.62 0.09
CA SER A 87 3.51 6.71 -0.42
C SER A 87 2.95 8.11 -0.14
N LEU A 88 1.62 8.28 -0.08
CA LEU A 88 0.99 9.54 0.35
C LEU A 88 1.27 9.84 1.81
N VAL A 89 1.10 8.85 2.69
CA VAL A 89 1.44 8.97 4.11
C VAL A 89 2.91 9.34 4.28
N MET A 90 3.82 8.63 3.61
CA MET A 90 5.27 8.89 3.69
C MET A 90 5.66 10.25 3.14
N THR A 91 4.93 10.77 2.14
CA THR A 91 5.20 12.12 1.62
C THR A 91 4.78 13.19 2.62
N LYS A 92 3.65 12.99 3.29
CA LYS A 92 3.14 13.94 4.28
C LYS A 92 3.95 13.91 5.57
N TYR A 93 4.45 12.73 5.95
CA TYR A 93 5.17 12.49 7.19
C TYR A 93 6.55 11.88 6.88
N ALA A 94 7.37 12.60 6.12
CA ALA A 94 8.66 12.10 5.61
C ALA A 94 9.62 11.61 6.72
N TRP A 95 9.50 12.16 7.92
CA TRP A 95 10.30 11.73 9.06
C TRP A 95 10.01 10.28 9.49
N LEU A 96 8.85 9.70 9.15
CA LEU A 96 8.51 8.32 9.53
C LEU A 96 9.55 7.31 9.05
N ASP A 97 10.18 7.55 7.90
CA ASP A 97 11.20 6.67 7.33
C ASP A 97 12.46 6.59 8.21
N SER A 98 12.73 7.66 8.98
CA SER A 98 13.90 7.78 9.85
C SER A 98 13.67 7.31 11.28
N THR A 99 12.44 6.91 11.63
CA THR A 99 12.08 6.55 13.02
C THR A 99 12.21 5.08 13.36
N GLY A 100 12.85 4.32 12.46
CA GLY A 100 13.19 2.93 12.68
C GLY A 100 11.99 1.99 12.74
N GLU A 101 12.27 0.82 13.30
CA GLU A 101 11.33 -0.29 13.36
C GLU A 101 10.69 -0.40 14.74
N ILE A 102 9.40 -0.76 14.79
CA ILE A 102 8.74 -1.08 16.06
C ILE A 102 9.20 -2.45 16.57
N LEU A 103 9.51 -3.35 15.63
CA LEU A 103 10.01 -4.71 15.83
C LEU A 103 10.98 -5.02 14.68
N PRO A 104 11.98 -5.90 14.86
CA PRO A 104 12.90 -6.27 13.77
C PRO A 104 12.14 -6.65 12.49
N GLY A 105 12.39 -5.94 11.39
CA GLY A 105 11.73 -6.14 10.09
C GLY A 105 10.33 -5.53 9.96
N TYR A 106 9.84 -4.80 10.97
CA TYR A 106 8.54 -4.12 10.98
C TYR A 106 8.71 -2.60 11.21
N PRO A 107 8.80 -1.79 10.13
CA PRO A 107 8.88 -0.34 10.24
C PRO A 107 7.63 0.28 10.86
N GLY A 108 7.81 1.28 11.75
CA GLY A 108 6.68 1.99 12.36
C GLY A 108 5.79 2.71 11.33
N SER A 109 6.39 3.19 10.25
CA SER A 109 5.70 3.79 9.10
C SER A 109 4.63 2.87 8.49
N VAL A 110 4.91 1.57 8.38
CA VAL A 110 3.99 0.59 7.79
C VAL A 110 2.76 0.42 8.67
N LEU A 111 2.96 0.34 9.99
CA LEU A 111 1.85 0.25 10.94
C LEU A 111 1.01 1.52 10.94
N VAL A 112 1.64 2.70 10.93
CA VAL A 112 0.94 4.00 10.80
C VAL A 112 0.13 4.05 9.51
N GLY A 113 0.71 3.66 8.38
CA GLY A 113 0.02 3.62 7.10
C GLY A 113 -1.15 2.64 7.09
N SER A 114 -0.98 1.46 7.69
CA SER A 114 -2.05 0.46 7.84
C SER A 114 -3.22 1.03 8.64
N LEU A 115 -2.94 1.62 9.82
CA LEU A 115 -3.97 2.23 10.66
C LEU A 115 -4.69 3.37 9.95
N ALA A 116 -3.95 4.25 9.28
CA ALA A 116 -4.55 5.35 8.51
C ALA A 116 -5.45 4.85 7.37
N ASN A 117 -5.13 3.70 6.76
CA ASN A 117 -5.92 3.10 5.69
C ASN A 117 -7.20 2.41 6.21
N TYR A 118 -7.12 1.69 7.33
CA TYR A 118 -8.24 0.89 7.85
C TYR A 118 -9.31 1.72 8.57
N PHE A 119 -8.95 2.89 9.08
CA PHE A 119 -9.91 3.81 9.70
C PHE A 119 -10.67 4.65 8.65
N GLU A 120 -11.27 3.96 7.68
CA GLU A 120 -12.25 4.53 6.75
C GLU A 120 -13.47 5.01 7.56
N GLY A 121 -13.97 6.21 7.23
CA GLY A 121 -14.80 7.07 8.08
C GLY A 121 -16.18 6.58 8.55
N ILE A 122 -16.42 5.27 8.58
CA ILE A 122 -17.65 4.65 9.12
C ILE A 122 -17.54 4.45 10.65
N TYR A 123 -16.33 4.28 11.19
CA TYR A 123 -16.10 4.17 12.63
C TYR A 123 -15.61 5.51 13.18
N HIS A 124 -16.54 6.35 13.61
CA HIS A 124 -16.28 7.69 14.20
C HIS A 124 -15.50 7.66 15.53
N THR A 125 -15.11 6.49 16.03
CA THR A 125 -14.43 6.32 17.31
C THR A 125 -13.20 5.44 17.14
N THR A 126 -12.14 6.04 16.61
CA THR A 126 -10.82 5.45 16.53
C THR A 126 -10.04 5.81 17.78
N SER A 127 -10.47 5.29 18.94
CA SER A 127 -9.86 5.51 20.25
C SER A 127 -8.41 4.98 20.35
N ILE A 128 -7.59 5.08 19.31
CA ILE A 128 -6.18 4.76 19.28
C ILE A 128 -5.40 5.57 20.30
N LEU A 129 -5.75 6.85 20.50
CA LEU A 129 -5.10 7.67 21.51
C LEU A 129 -5.47 7.21 22.91
N ASP A 130 -6.75 6.94 23.14
CA ASP A 130 -7.21 6.33 24.38
C ASP A 130 -6.60 4.94 24.61
N CYS A 131 -6.41 4.18 23.54
CA CYS A 131 -5.84 2.84 23.58
C CYS A 131 -4.35 2.90 23.92
N ILE A 132 -3.58 3.78 23.26
CA ILE A 132 -2.18 4.08 23.58
C ILE A 132 -2.08 4.56 25.04
N ALA A 133 -2.99 5.45 25.49
CA ALA A 133 -2.98 5.95 26.86
C ALA A 133 -3.28 4.86 27.90
N ASN A 134 -4.19 3.93 27.59
CA ASN A 134 -4.54 2.81 28.47
C ASN A 134 -3.48 1.69 28.47
N GLN A 135 -2.68 1.58 27.40
CA GLN A 135 -1.66 0.54 27.22
C GLN A 135 -2.20 -0.89 27.41
N ASN A 136 -3.53 -1.08 27.30
CA ASN A 136 -4.22 -2.33 27.58
C ASN A 136 -5.18 -2.65 26.44
N LEU A 137 -4.78 -3.59 25.57
CA LEU A 137 -5.57 -4.05 24.42
C LEU A 137 -6.90 -4.71 24.80
N SER A 138 -7.02 -5.25 26.01
CA SER A 138 -8.26 -5.84 26.49
C SER A 138 -9.23 -4.80 27.03
N SER A 139 -8.86 -3.52 27.03
CA SER A 139 -9.76 -2.43 27.36
C SER A 139 -10.84 -2.25 26.31
N GLU A 140 -12.04 -1.88 26.77
CA GLU A 140 -13.15 -1.40 25.94
C GLU A 140 -12.76 -0.25 25.00
N LYS A 141 -11.67 0.46 25.27
CA LYS A 141 -11.15 1.56 24.43
C LYS A 141 -10.25 1.10 23.27
N CYS A 142 -9.87 -0.18 23.23
CA CYS A 142 -8.93 -0.74 22.26
C CYS A 142 -9.48 -1.72 21.20
N PRO A 143 -10.77 -2.10 21.10
CA PRO A 143 -11.15 -3.27 20.30
C PRO A 143 -10.86 -3.14 18.80
N LEU A 144 -11.07 -1.95 18.22
CA LEU A 144 -10.74 -1.69 16.80
C LEU A 144 -9.22 -1.63 16.57
N VAL A 145 -8.50 -0.94 17.46
CA VAL A 145 -7.04 -0.82 17.43
C VAL A 145 -6.39 -2.20 17.53
N ALA A 146 -6.88 -3.04 18.43
CA ALA A 146 -6.45 -4.42 18.63
C ALA A 146 -6.75 -5.34 17.44
N THR A 147 -7.65 -4.94 16.53
CA THR A 147 -7.95 -5.70 15.32
C THR A 147 -7.02 -5.29 14.17
N PHE A 148 -6.73 -4.00 14.03
CA PHE A 148 -5.96 -3.46 12.90
C PHE A 148 -4.45 -3.37 13.13
N ILE A 149 -3.99 -3.22 14.39
CA ILE A 149 -2.56 -3.23 14.70
C ILE A 149 -1.98 -4.63 14.61
N ALA A 150 -2.77 -5.63 14.99
CA ALA A 150 -2.33 -7.00 15.02
C ALA A 150 -3.53 -7.92 14.98
N ASN A 151 -3.77 -8.52 13.81
CA ASN A 151 -4.74 -9.61 13.74
C ASN A 151 -4.15 -10.79 14.51
N GLY A 152 -4.96 -11.49 15.31
CA GLY A 152 -4.45 -12.51 16.26
C GLY A 152 -4.08 -13.81 15.57
N THR A 153 -4.08 -13.78 14.24
CA THR A 153 -3.93 -14.88 13.33
C THR A 153 -2.70 -14.61 12.48
N ALA A 154 -1.95 -15.67 12.17
CA ALA A 154 -0.83 -15.57 11.25
C ALA A 154 -1.35 -15.18 9.84
N PHE A 155 -0.67 -14.25 9.17
CA PHE A 155 -0.93 -13.89 7.79
C PHE A 155 -0.77 -15.08 6.84
N ARG A 156 0.14 -16.01 7.16
CA ARG A 156 0.35 -17.25 6.40
C ARG A 156 -0.79 -18.26 6.51
N GLY A 157 -1.72 -18.09 7.46
CA GLY A 157 -2.84 -19.02 7.71
C GLY A 157 -4.12 -18.64 6.97
N GLU A 158 -4.41 -17.35 6.84
CA GLU A 158 -5.60 -16.86 6.19
C GLU A 158 -5.33 -15.46 5.61
N TRP A 159 -5.74 -15.22 4.35
CA TRP A 159 -5.87 -13.91 3.68
C TRP A 159 -4.62 -13.32 2.99
N PHE A 160 -4.76 -13.07 1.68
CA PHE A 160 -3.73 -12.50 0.79
C PHE A 160 -3.87 -10.99 0.52
N TYR A 161 -4.93 -10.34 1.02
CA TYR A 161 -5.25 -8.93 0.73
C TYR A 161 -5.06 -8.02 1.94
N HIS A 162 -3.90 -8.12 2.58
CA HIS A 162 -3.55 -7.24 3.68
C HIS A 162 -2.69 -6.09 3.18
N TYR A 163 -2.99 -4.89 3.67
CA TYR A 163 -2.18 -3.69 3.43
C TYR A 163 -0.68 -3.98 3.66
N THR A 164 -0.36 -4.69 4.74
CA THR A 164 1.00 -5.11 5.08
C THR A 164 1.63 -6.03 4.03
N VAL A 165 0.88 -7.00 3.48
CA VAL A 165 1.37 -7.90 2.42
C VAL A 165 1.74 -7.12 1.17
N ASN A 166 1.00 -6.05 0.85
CA ASN A 166 1.28 -5.22 -0.31
C ASN A 166 2.45 -4.25 -0.07
N VAL A 167 2.63 -3.74 1.15
CA VAL A 167 3.59 -2.66 1.44
C VAL A 167 4.92 -3.17 2.00
N CYS A 168 4.90 -4.23 2.81
CA CYS A 168 6.05 -4.67 3.59
C CYS A 168 6.09 -6.21 3.76
N PRO A 169 6.75 -6.93 2.84
CA PRO A 169 6.95 -8.37 2.94
C PRO A 169 7.64 -8.83 4.23
N SER A 170 8.65 -8.10 4.71
CA SER A 170 9.35 -8.44 5.95
C SER A 170 8.44 -8.33 7.18
N CYS A 171 7.47 -7.41 7.16
CA CYS A 171 6.52 -7.24 8.24
C CYS A 171 5.62 -8.47 8.40
N VAL A 172 5.34 -9.20 7.31
CA VAL A 172 4.58 -10.46 7.37
C VAL A 172 5.34 -11.52 8.16
N VAL A 173 6.65 -11.65 7.92
CA VAL A 173 7.52 -12.58 8.64
C VAL A 173 7.61 -12.18 10.11
N ALA A 174 7.92 -10.90 10.38
CA ALA A 174 8.04 -10.36 11.73
C ALA A 174 6.73 -10.52 12.54
N HIS A 175 5.57 -10.34 11.90
CA HIS A 175 4.27 -10.53 12.52
C HIS A 175 4.05 -12.01 12.90
N ASP A 176 4.28 -12.92 11.97
CA ASP A 176 3.96 -14.33 12.14
C ASP A 176 4.93 -15.07 13.06
N GLU A 177 6.20 -14.66 13.12
CA GLU A 177 7.18 -15.20 14.08
C GLU A 177 6.75 -15.02 15.53
N LEU A 178 5.90 -14.04 15.80
CA LEU A 178 5.42 -13.75 17.14
C LEU A 178 4.11 -14.51 17.51
N LEU A 179 3.60 -15.43 16.67
CA LEU A 179 2.45 -16.33 16.90
C LEU A 179 1.34 -15.77 17.83
N GLY A 180 0.33 -15.09 17.26
CA GLY A 180 -0.82 -14.58 18.06
C GLY A 180 -0.54 -13.27 18.82
N SER A 181 0.44 -12.51 18.32
CA SER A 181 1.19 -11.43 18.97
C SER A 181 0.49 -10.09 19.14
N LYS A 182 -0.84 -10.09 19.26
CA LYS A 182 -1.60 -8.84 19.36
C LYS A 182 -0.99 -7.88 20.37
N LYS A 183 -0.60 -8.45 21.51
CA LYS A 183 -0.06 -7.72 22.66
C LYS A 183 1.35 -7.23 22.44
N GLU A 184 2.18 -8.01 21.78
CA GLU A 184 3.59 -7.77 21.56
C GLU A 184 3.77 -6.66 20.52
N ILE A 185 3.05 -6.74 19.39
CA ILE A 185 3.09 -5.70 18.35
C ILE A 185 2.53 -4.38 18.88
N PHE A 186 1.43 -4.42 19.62
CA PHE A 186 0.87 -3.22 20.23
C PHE A 186 1.80 -2.60 21.28
N LYS A 187 2.38 -3.42 22.16
CA LYS A 187 3.33 -2.95 23.18
C LYS A 187 4.55 -2.30 22.51
N ALA A 188 5.07 -2.92 21.47
CA ALA A 188 6.17 -2.39 20.68
C ALA A 188 5.80 -1.05 20.01
N PHE A 189 4.60 -0.95 19.43
CA PHE A 189 4.10 0.29 18.86
C PHE A 189 3.95 1.40 19.90
N VAL A 190 3.37 1.11 21.07
CA VAL A 190 3.24 2.10 22.16
C VAL A 190 4.63 2.56 22.62
N GLN A 191 5.57 1.64 22.83
CA GLN A 191 6.93 1.97 23.22
C GLN A 191 7.60 2.87 22.18
N TRP A 192 7.55 2.48 20.90
CA TRP A 192 8.05 3.29 19.79
C TRP A 192 7.40 4.68 19.74
N PHE A 193 6.08 4.77 19.83
CA PHE A 193 5.35 6.04 19.82
C PHE A 193 5.80 6.98 20.95
N LEU A 194 6.08 6.44 22.13
CA LEU A 194 6.58 7.20 23.28
C LEU A 194 8.02 7.68 23.09
N THR A 195 8.84 7.02 22.26
CA THR A 195 10.20 7.49 21.92
C THR A 195 10.23 8.65 20.93
N LEU A 196 9.15 8.88 20.18
CA LEU A 196 9.09 9.96 19.20
C LEU A 196 9.22 11.35 19.83
N GLU A 197 9.62 12.34 19.05
CA GLU A 197 9.60 13.72 19.51
C GLU A 197 8.16 14.22 19.74
N LYS A 198 8.00 15.27 20.56
CA LYS A 198 6.69 15.84 20.85
C LYS A 198 5.97 16.35 19.59
N THR A 199 6.72 16.92 18.65
CA THR A 199 6.24 17.38 17.33
C THR A 199 5.77 16.21 16.48
N GLN A 200 6.59 15.17 16.35
CA GLN A 200 6.28 13.94 15.63
C GLN A 200 5.01 13.24 16.17
N ARG A 201 4.87 13.13 17.51
CA ARG A 201 3.65 12.59 18.12
C ARG A 201 2.41 13.41 17.77
N ARG A 202 2.49 14.74 17.77
CA ARG A 202 1.37 15.62 17.40
C ARG A 202 0.98 15.45 15.93
N GLU A 203 1.96 15.29 15.05
CA GLU A 203 1.72 15.01 13.64
C GLU A 203 1.05 13.65 13.44
N LEU A 204 1.48 12.60 14.14
CA LEU A 204 0.77 11.31 14.12
C LEU A 204 -0.65 11.42 14.66
N ILE A 205 -0.87 12.16 15.75
CA ILE A 205 -2.20 12.43 16.29
C ILE A 205 -3.08 13.12 15.24
N SER A 206 -2.53 14.01 14.41
CA SER A 206 -3.27 14.66 13.33
C SER A 206 -3.71 13.70 12.22
N LEU A 207 -3.07 12.53 12.08
CA LEU A 207 -3.44 11.50 11.12
C LEU A 207 -4.31 10.41 11.74
N LEU A 208 -3.96 9.94 12.92
CA LEU A 208 -4.54 8.75 13.55
C LEU A 208 -5.60 9.09 14.61
N GLY A 209 -5.70 10.33 15.06
CA GLY A 209 -6.63 10.73 16.12
C GLY A 209 -8.10 10.73 15.73
N ASP A 210 -8.93 11.00 16.72
CA ASP A 210 -10.41 10.97 16.64
C ASP A 210 -11.08 12.25 16.14
N GLY A 211 -10.31 13.34 16.00
CA GLY A 211 -10.87 14.61 15.57
C GLY A 211 -11.35 14.60 14.12
N ASP A 212 -12.34 15.43 13.80
CA ASP A 212 -12.87 15.62 12.44
C ASP A 212 -11.75 15.88 11.42
N GLU A 213 -10.74 16.66 11.77
CA GLU A 213 -9.62 16.97 10.88
C GLU A 213 -8.75 15.74 10.58
N ALA A 214 -8.54 14.86 11.56
CA ALA A 214 -7.83 13.61 11.33
C ALA A 214 -8.64 12.66 10.43
N SER A 215 -9.96 12.60 10.65
CA SER A 215 -10.87 11.85 9.80
C SER A 215 -10.90 12.37 8.35
N LYS A 216 -11.03 13.69 8.16
CA LYS A 216 -10.97 14.34 6.83
C LYS A 216 -9.64 14.05 6.14
N LEU A 217 -8.53 14.08 6.89
CA LEU A 217 -7.22 13.79 6.34
C LEU A 217 -7.11 12.34 5.86
N ARG A 218 -7.51 11.36 6.67
CA ARG A 218 -7.53 9.95 6.25
C ARG A 218 -8.39 9.75 5.01
N LEU A 219 -9.59 10.33 5.00
CA LEU A 219 -10.50 10.27 3.85
C LEU A 219 -9.90 10.89 2.58
N ALA A 220 -9.18 12.00 2.69
CA ALA A 220 -8.50 12.62 1.55
C ALA A 220 -7.42 11.69 0.97
N ILE A 221 -6.59 11.09 1.83
CA ILE A 221 -5.53 10.15 1.42
C ILE A 221 -6.16 8.90 0.77
N ILE A 222 -7.19 8.33 1.38
CA ILE A 222 -7.92 7.16 0.86
C ILE A 222 -8.56 7.51 -0.49
N SER A 223 -9.23 8.65 -0.59
CA SER A 223 -9.87 9.09 -1.83
C SER A 223 -8.86 9.24 -2.98
N GLU A 224 -7.70 9.85 -2.71
CA GLU A 224 -6.65 9.96 -3.72
C GLU A 224 -6.09 8.58 -4.11
N SER A 225 -5.91 7.65 -3.16
CA SER A 225 -5.47 6.29 -3.47
C SER A 225 -6.47 5.52 -4.35
N LYS A 226 -7.79 5.69 -4.11
CA LYS A 226 -8.86 5.13 -4.96
C LYS A 226 -8.87 5.79 -6.35
N ALA A 227 -8.66 7.11 -6.42
CA ALA A 227 -8.52 7.82 -7.68
C ALA A 227 -7.30 7.34 -8.47
N ALA A 228 -6.19 7.01 -7.79
CA ALA A 228 -4.99 6.47 -8.42
C ALA A 228 -5.22 5.10 -9.05
N VAL A 229 -5.98 4.21 -8.39
CA VAL A 229 -6.44 2.93 -8.96
C VAL A 229 -7.28 3.16 -10.21
N LYS A 230 -8.28 4.05 -10.13
CA LYS A 230 -9.13 4.38 -11.29
C LYS A 230 -8.27 4.87 -12.45
N LYS A 231 -7.33 5.78 -12.17
CA LYS A 231 -6.46 6.35 -13.17
C LYS A 231 -5.53 5.33 -13.80
N TYR A 232 -5.05 4.36 -13.03
CA TYR A 232 -4.26 3.24 -13.55
C TYR A 232 -5.05 2.43 -14.58
N TRP A 233 -6.30 2.07 -14.27
CA TRP A 233 -7.12 1.28 -15.18
C TRP A 233 -7.51 2.04 -16.45
N GLU A 234 -7.85 3.33 -16.33
CA GLU A 234 -8.05 4.22 -17.48
C GLU A 234 -6.83 4.19 -18.42
N VAL A 235 -5.63 4.43 -17.88
CA VAL A 235 -4.39 4.42 -18.67
C VAL A 235 -4.10 3.05 -19.28
N ARG A 236 -4.38 1.96 -18.56
CA ARG A 236 -4.19 0.59 -19.08
C ARG A 236 -5.13 0.28 -20.23
N GLN A 237 -6.38 0.72 -20.14
CA GLN A 237 -7.35 0.56 -21.22
C GLN A 237 -6.93 1.35 -22.45
N ASP A 238 -6.54 2.63 -22.29
CA ASP A 238 -6.07 3.47 -23.39
C ASP A 238 -4.87 2.83 -24.13
N ILE A 239 -3.91 2.29 -23.37
CA ILE A 239 -2.74 1.60 -23.94
C ILE A 239 -3.17 0.34 -24.72
N GLN A 240 -4.13 -0.43 -24.20
CA GLN A 240 -4.63 -1.63 -24.89
C GLN A 240 -5.34 -1.28 -26.20
N GLU A 241 -6.16 -0.23 -26.20
CA GLU A 241 -6.86 0.25 -27.39
C GLU A 241 -5.86 0.75 -28.45
N GLN A 242 -4.85 1.54 -28.04
CA GLN A 242 -3.78 2.00 -28.93
C GLN A 242 -2.95 0.85 -29.50
N GLU A 243 -2.62 -0.16 -28.69
CA GLU A 243 -1.88 -1.34 -29.14
C GLU A 243 -2.70 -2.19 -30.13
N GLN A 244 -3.99 -2.35 -29.89
CA GLN A 244 -4.89 -3.05 -30.81
C GLN A 244 -5.01 -2.32 -32.14
N GLU A 245 -5.16 -1.00 -32.11
CA GLU A 245 -5.24 -0.19 -33.32
C GLU A 245 -3.91 -0.21 -34.09
N ARG A 246 -2.77 -0.11 -33.40
CA ARG A 246 -1.46 -0.25 -34.04
C ARG A 246 -1.32 -1.60 -34.76
N ARG A 247 -1.71 -2.70 -34.12
CA ARG A 247 -1.68 -4.03 -34.74
C ARG A 247 -2.63 -4.15 -35.94
N ARG A 248 -3.79 -3.50 -35.89
CA ARG A 248 -4.70 -3.44 -37.05
C ARG A 248 -4.04 -2.72 -38.22
N GLN A 249 -3.40 -1.59 -37.98
CA GLN A 249 -2.68 -0.84 -39.01
C GLN A 249 -1.52 -1.63 -39.61
N GLU A 250 -0.73 -2.32 -38.78
CA GLU A 250 0.36 -3.20 -39.20
C GLU A 250 -0.13 -4.34 -40.12
N ILE A 251 -1.33 -4.91 -39.86
CA ILE A 251 -1.93 -5.97 -40.70
C ILE A 251 -2.48 -5.41 -42.01
N LEU A 252 -3.05 -4.20 -41.98
CA LEU A 252 -3.62 -3.54 -43.16
C LEU A 252 -2.55 -2.99 -44.12
N GLY A 253 -1.27 -3.03 -43.75
CA GLY A 253 -0.15 -2.71 -44.63
C GLY A 253 0.10 -1.21 -44.84
N ASN A 254 -0.32 -0.37 -43.88
CA ASN A 254 0.08 1.05 -43.82
C ASN A 254 1.36 1.23 -42.99
#